data_AF-A0A968CLD4-F1
#
_entry.id   AF-A0A968CLD4-F1
#
_cell.length_a   1.000
_cell.length_b   1.000
_cell.length_c   1.000
_cell.angle_alpha   90.00
_cell.angle_beta   90.00
_cell.angle_gamma   90.00
#
_symmetry.space_group_name_H-M   'P 1'
#
loop_
_entity.id
_entity.type
_entity.pdbx_description
1 polymer ?
#
loop_
_entity_poly.entity_id
_entity_poly.type
_entity_poly.pdbx_seq_one_letter_code
_entity_poly.pdbx_strand_id
1 'polypeptide(L)'
;MTLGRRRFLSVVGGASLAWPRAIRALERELSTGGAQDDEAFWALVRRQFLIPDDRIYLNNGTLGPSPRVVVDAVAEHARRVAATYPPGVEWDDLKASVSALVGGDAEGFVFPRNTTEAMSFVANGLELGPGDDVVTTDHEHIGGLDWSPGGWSPPGGARR
;
A
#
# COMPACT_ATOMS: atom_id res chain seq x y z
N MET A 1 1.44 -17.67 39.30
CA MET A 1 2.67 -17.03 38.79
C MET A 1 2.38 -15.56 38.51
N THR A 2 2.78 -14.67 39.41
CA THR A 2 2.56 -13.21 39.28
C THR A 2 3.69 -12.61 38.44
N LEU A 3 3.39 -12.18 37.20
CA LEU A 3 4.36 -11.42 36.40
C LEU A 3 4.58 -10.03 37.04
N GLY A 4 5.80 -9.76 37.48
CA GLY A 4 6.16 -8.48 38.10
C GLY A 4 6.16 -7.31 37.11
N ARG A 5 5.71 -6.12 37.56
CA ARG A 5 5.61 -4.86 36.78
C ARG A 5 6.89 -4.50 36.00
N ARG A 6 8.08 -4.84 36.53
CA ARG A 6 9.38 -4.60 35.86
C ARG A 6 9.62 -5.51 34.65
N ARG A 7 9.05 -6.71 34.64
CA ARG A 7 9.13 -7.66 33.51
C ARG A 7 8.10 -7.37 32.43
N PHE A 8 7.00 -6.69 32.78
CA PHE A 8 5.97 -6.24 31.84
C PHE A 8 6.48 -5.07 30.97
N LEU A 9 7.17 -4.09 31.56
CA LEU A 9 7.71 -2.94 30.81
C LEU A 9 8.90 -3.31 29.90
N SER A 10 9.72 -4.30 30.27
CA SER A 10 10.85 -4.72 29.42
C SER A 10 10.41 -5.52 28.19
N VAL A 11 9.26 -6.20 28.24
CA VAL A 11 8.71 -6.95 27.09
C VAL A 11 8.04 -6.01 26.08
N VAL A 12 7.41 -4.91 26.54
CA VAL A 12 6.75 -3.94 25.66
C VAL A 12 7.73 -2.94 25.04
N GLY A 13 8.81 -2.55 25.75
CA GLY A 13 9.82 -1.61 25.23
C GLY A 13 10.91 -2.22 24.34
N GLY A 14 11.13 -3.54 24.42
CA GLY A 14 12.18 -4.21 23.65
C GLY A 14 11.82 -4.43 22.18
N ALA A 15 10.56 -4.71 21.88
CA ALA A 15 10.07 -4.92 20.52
C ALA A 15 10.05 -3.63 19.70
N SER A 16 9.68 -2.50 20.33
CA SER A 16 9.54 -1.19 19.67
C SER A 16 10.87 -0.56 19.23
N LEU A 17 12.01 -0.97 19.80
CA LEU A 17 13.35 -0.52 19.37
C LEU A 17 14.07 -1.51 18.43
N ALA A 18 13.55 -2.73 18.29
CA ALA A 18 14.08 -3.72 17.35
C ALA A 18 13.62 -3.43 15.91
N TRP A 19 12.37 -2.96 15.78
CA TRP A 19 11.72 -2.70 14.50
C TRP A 19 12.42 -1.62 13.65
N PRO A 20 12.76 -0.42 14.17
CA PRO A 20 13.45 0.60 13.37
C PRO A 20 14.88 0.20 13.00
N ARG A 21 15.53 -0.64 13.83
CA ARG A 21 16.89 -1.14 13.55
C ARG A 21 16.89 -2.22 12.47
N ALA A 22 15.93 -3.13 12.50
CA ALA A 22 15.76 -4.16 11.48
C ALA A 22 15.43 -3.54 10.11
N ILE A 23 14.57 -2.52 10.06
CA ILE A 23 14.27 -1.80 8.81
C ILE A 23 15.51 -1.10 8.27
N ARG A 24 16.26 -0.36 9.09
CA ARG A 24 17.49 0.32 8.65
C ARG A 24 18.58 -0.68 8.22
N ALA A 25 18.62 -1.87 8.81
CA ALA A 25 19.55 -2.92 8.39
C ALA A 25 19.15 -3.48 7.02
N LEU A 26 17.87 -3.80 6.83
CA LEU A 26 17.34 -4.23 5.55
C LEU A 26 17.54 -3.18 4.45
N GLU A 27 17.30 -1.90 4.76
CA GLU A 27 17.55 -0.78 3.85
C GLU A 27 19.00 -0.75 3.35
N ARG A 28 19.98 -0.96 4.24
CA ARG A 28 21.40 -1.02 3.85
C ARG A 28 21.71 -2.21 2.96
N GLU A 29 21.13 -3.37 3.24
CA GLU A 29 21.31 -4.55 2.40
C GLU A 29 20.67 -4.36 1.02
N LEU A 30 19.50 -3.72 0.97
CA LEU A 30 18.79 -3.45 -0.28
C LEU A 30 19.43 -2.32 -1.11
N SER A 31 20.17 -1.40 -0.52
CA SER A 31 20.74 -0.23 -1.23
C SER A 31 22.05 -0.50 -1.96
N THR A 32 22.60 -1.71 -1.84
CA THR A 32 23.95 -2.05 -2.33
C THR A 32 23.99 -3.06 -3.48
N GLY A 33 22.82 -3.52 -3.96
CA GLY A 33 22.71 -4.49 -5.05
C GLY A 33 21.65 -4.11 -6.10
N GLY A 34 21.14 -5.10 -6.83
CA GLY A 34 20.04 -4.92 -7.79
C GLY A 34 20.43 -4.96 -9.27
N ALA A 35 21.66 -5.37 -9.59
CA ALA A 35 22.00 -5.75 -10.96
C ALA A 35 21.14 -6.94 -11.43
N GLN A 36 20.86 -7.02 -12.72
CA GLN A 36 19.96 -8.04 -13.28
C GLN A 36 20.45 -9.48 -12.98
N ASP A 37 21.76 -9.68 -12.91
CA ASP A 37 22.44 -10.95 -12.67
C ASP A 37 22.84 -11.18 -11.20
N ASP A 38 22.43 -10.30 -10.28
CA ASP A 38 22.72 -10.41 -8.86
C ASP A 38 21.75 -11.39 -8.16
N GLU A 39 21.95 -12.68 -8.39
CA GLU A 39 21.12 -13.75 -7.82
C GLU A 39 21.08 -13.73 -6.28
N ALA A 40 22.18 -13.31 -5.64
CA ALA A 40 22.24 -13.23 -4.18
C ALA A 40 21.30 -12.13 -3.65
N PHE A 41 21.29 -10.97 -4.32
CA PHE A 41 20.36 -9.88 -4.02
C PHE A 41 18.90 -10.29 -4.30
N TRP A 42 18.60 -10.89 -5.45
CA TRP A 42 17.22 -11.28 -5.76
C TRP A 42 16.71 -12.39 -4.84
N ALA A 43 17.58 -13.31 -4.41
CA ALA A 43 17.28 -14.27 -3.36
C ALA A 43 17.00 -13.58 -2.01
N LEU A 44 17.73 -12.52 -1.65
CA LEU A 44 17.45 -11.71 -0.46
C LEU A 44 16.08 -11.04 -0.54
N VAL A 45 15.75 -10.41 -1.68
CA VAL A 45 14.45 -9.79 -1.93
C VAL A 45 13.32 -10.81 -1.83
N ARG A 46 13.48 -11.99 -2.47
CA ARG A 46 12.50 -13.07 -2.44
C ARG A 46 12.18 -13.55 -1.02
N ARG A 47 13.18 -13.61 -0.13
CA ARG A 47 13.00 -13.99 1.29
C ARG A 47 12.20 -12.97 2.10
N GLN A 48 12.03 -11.75 1.60
CA GLN A 48 11.22 -10.74 2.27
C GLN A 48 9.73 -11.00 2.10
N PHE A 49 9.29 -11.85 1.18
CA PHE A 49 7.88 -12.13 0.96
C PHE A 49 7.44 -13.43 1.66
N LEU A 50 6.16 -13.50 2.04
CA LEU A 50 5.55 -14.69 2.66
C LEU A 50 5.12 -15.76 1.64
N ILE A 51 5.67 -15.71 0.41
CA ILE A 51 5.35 -16.66 -0.65
C ILE A 51 6.04 -18.00 -0.32
N PRO A 52 5.32 -19.13 -0.25
CA PRO A 52 5.92 -20.44 -0.01
C PRO A 52 7.02 -20.77 -1.03
N ASP A 53 8.05 -21.50 -0.60
CA ASP A 53 9.21 -21.83 -1.46
C ASP A 53 8.81 -22.76 -2.64
N ASP A 54 7.72 -23.50 -2.51
CA ASP A 54 7.15 -24.39 -3.54
C ASP A 54 6.13 -23.67 -4.45
N ARG A 55 6.13 -22.33 -4.46
CA ARG A 55 5.21 -21.51 -5.25
C ARG A 55 5.93 -20.46 -6.08
N ILE A 56 5.52 -20.37 -7.34
CA ILE A 56 5.84 -19.27 -8.25
C ILE A 56 4.61 -18.36 -8.30
N TYR A 57 4.74 -17.17 -7.74
CA TYR A 57 3.65 -16.19 -7.69
C TYR A 57 3.82 -15.17 -8.81
N LEU A 58 2.88 -15.14 -9.76
CA LEU A 58 2.95 -14.28 -10.96
C LEU A 58 1.88 -13.19 -10.99
N ASN A 59 1.01 -13.10 -9.99
CA ASN A 59 -0.05 -12.08 -9.94
C ASN A 59 0.41 -10.81 -9.22
N ASN A 60 1.17 -9.97 -9.92
CA ASN A 60 1.57 -8.67 -9.36
C ASN A 60 0.59 -7.54 -9.70
N GLY A 61 -0.40 -7.79 -10.57
CA GLY A 61 -1.32 -6.77 -11.08
C GLY A 61 -2.57 -6.58 -10.21
N THR A 62 -3.13 -7.65 -9.65
CA THR A 62 -4.38 -7.57 -8.87
C THR A 62 -4.14 -7.64 -7.36
N LEU A 63 -3.25 -8.54 -6.92
CA LEU A 63 -2.95 -8.75 -5.51
C LEU A 63 -1.44 -8.96 -5.34
N GLY A 64 -0.69 -7.86 -5.30
CA GLY A 64 0.75 -7.94 -5.04
C GLY A 64 1.05 -8.54 -3.66
N PRO A 65 2.06 -9.41 -3.53
CA PRO A 65 2.45 -9.94 -2.23
C PRO A 65 3.10 -8.81 -1.43
N SER A 66 2.67 -8.59 -0.19
CA SER A 66 3.34 -7.62 0.68
C SER A 66 4.62 -8.21 1.27
N PRO A 67 5.72 -7.44 1.34
CA PRO A 67 6.88 -7.82 2.12
C PRO A 67 6.49 -8.05 3.59
N ARG A 68 7.16 -9.00 4.25
CA ARG A 68 6.97 -9.38 5.66
C ARG A 68 7.03 -8.16 6.57
N VAL A 69 7.96 -7.25 6.32
CA VAL A 69 8.07 -6.00 7.08
C VAL A 69 6.78 -5.18 7.05
N VAL A 70 6.10 -5.12 5.90
CA VAL A 70 4.82 -4.41 5.78
C VAL A 70 3.71 -5.17 6.51
N VAL A 71 3.63 -6.49 6.34
CA VAL A 71 2.62 -7.32 6.99
C VAL A 71 2.70 -7.21 8.51
N ASP A 72 3.91 -7.31 9.06
CA ASP A 72 4.17 -7.22 10.50
C ASP A 72 3.86 -5.81 11.04
N ALA A 73 4.22 -4.74 10.31
CA ALA A 73 3.88 -3.36 10.67
C ALA A 73 2.37 -3.11 10.74
N VAL A 74 1.62 -3.62 9.74
CA VAL A 74 0.15 -3.50 9.71
C VAL A 74 -0.47 -4.27 10.88
N ALA A 75 0.01 -5.48 11.15
CA ALA A 75 -0.49 -6.30 12.26
C ALA A 75 -0.19 -5.65 13.62
N GLU A 76 1.00 -5.05 13.79
CA GLU A 76 1.33 -4.29 14.99
C GLU A 76 0.46 -3.04 15.13
N HIS A 77 0.28 -2.28 14.05
CA HIS A 77 -0.57 -1.09 14.04
C HIS A 77 -2.01 -1.41 14.45
N ALA A 78 -2.59 -2.47 13.89
CA ALA A 78 -3.94 -2.91 14.24
C ALA A 78 -4.07 -3.24 15.74
N ARG A 79 -3.08 -3.97 16.30
CA ARG A 79 -3.04 -4.26 17.75
C ARG A 79 -2.91 -2.99 18.58
N ARG A 80 -2.07 -2.04 18.17
CA ARG A 80 -1.88 -0.76 18.85
C ARG A 80 -3.17 0.04 18.88
N VAL A 81 -3.83 0.22 17.73
CA VAL A 81 -5.10 0.96 17.63
C VAL A 81 -6.15 0.34 18.55
N ALA A 82 -6.29 -0.98 18.55
CA ALA A 82 -7.23 -1.67 19.43
C ALA A 82 -6.90 -1.54 20.93
N ALA A 83 -5.63 -1.34 21.28
CA ALA A 83 -5.19 -1.19 22.67
C ALA A 83 -5.25 0.27 23.16
N THR A 84 -4.97 1.24 22.29
CA THR A 84 -4.74 2.65 22.70
C THR A 84 -5.81 3.62 22.23
N TYR A 85 -6.67 3.24 21.28
CA TYR A 85 -7.73 4.10 20.71
C TYR A 85 -7.22 5.51 20.37
N PRO A 86 -6.19 5.64 19.52
CA PRO A 86 -5.59 6.93 19.22
C PRO A 86 -6.64 7.86 18.59
N PRO A 87 -6.54 9.18 18.84
CA PRO A 87 -7.55 10.15 18.37
C PRO A 87 -7.54 10.34 16.84
N GLY A 88 -6.54 9.83 16.13
CA GLY A 88 -6.40 9.96 14.68
C GLY A 88 -5.16 9.26 14.13
N VAL A 89 -4.85 9.57 12.87
CA VAL A 89 -3.67 9.11 12.14
C VAL A 89 -2.82 10.34 11.80
N GLU A 90 -1.53 10.29 12.12
CA GLU A 90 -0.56 11.32 11.73
C GLU A 90 -0.15 11.09 10.26
N TRP A 91 -0.52 12.00 9.38
CA TRP A 91 -0.32 11.85 7.93
C TRP A 91 0.94 12.52 7.41
N ASP A 92 1.50 13.49 8.13
CA ASP A 92 2.57 14.36 7.63
C ASP A 92 3.82 13.58 7.22
N ASP A 93 4.28 12.65 8.08
CA ASP A 93 5.43 11.79 7.78
C ASP A 93 5.18 10.89 6.55
N LEU A 94 3.95 10.40 6.38
CA LEU A 94 3.57 9.58 5.22
C LEU A 94 3.56 10.42 3.95
N LYS A 95 2.91 11.60 3.99
CA LYS A 95 2.84 12.54 2.86
C LYS A 95 4.23 12.98 2.42
N ALA A 96 5.11 13.31 3.36
CA ALA A 96 6.51 13.66 3.07
C ALA A 96 7.28 12.49 2.43
N SER A 97 7.11 11.28 2.95
CA SER A 97 7.78 10.08 2.41
C SER A 97 7.30 9.74 1.00
N VAL A 98 6.00 9.83 0.74
CA VAL A 98 5.41 9.58 -0.59
C VAL A 98 5.84 10.66 -1.57
N SER A 99 5.78 11.93 -1.18
CA SER A 99 6.27 13.07 -1.99
C SER A 99 7.72 12.86 -2.43
N ALA A 100 8.60 12.43 -1.52
CA ALA A 100 10.00 12.14 -1.85
C ALA A 100 10.16 10.96 -2.84
N LEU A 101 9.24 9.98 -2.80
CA LEU A 101 9.29 8.78 -3.64
C LEU A 101 8.74 9.03 -5.06
N VAL A 102 7.55 9.60 -5.18
CA VAL A 102 6.85 9.74 -6.48
C VAL A 102 6.97 11.14 -7.09
N GLY A 103 7.47 12.11 -6.31
CA GLY A 103 7.44 13.53 -6.66
C GLY A 103 6.04 14.13 -6.50
N GLY A 104 5.99 15.42 -6.15
CA GLY A 104 4.73 16.17 -5.98
C GLY A 104 4.64 16.87 -4.63
N ASP A 105 3.64 17.74 -4.50
CA ASP A 105 3.37 18.47 -3.25
C ASP A 105 2.80 17.52 -2.19
N ALA A 106 3.44 17.48 -1.01
CA ALA A 106 3.03 16.66 0.12
C ALA A 106 1.57 16.94 0.54
N GLU A 107 1.15 18.21 0.47
CA GLU A 107 -0.20 18.61 0.88
C GLU A 107 -1.29 18.06 -0.06
N GLY A 108 -0.96 17.89 -1.34
CA GLY A 108 -1.87 17.41 -2.37
C GLY A 108 -2.16 15.90 -2.35
N PHE A 109 -1.43 15.11 -1.54
CA PHE A 109 -1.65 13.67 -1.48
C PHE A 109 -2.90 13.31 -0.65
N VAL A 110 -3.71 12.41 -1.21
CA VAL A 110 -4.87 11.78 -0.57
C VAL A 110 -4.70 10.25 -0.58
N PHE A 111 -5.23 9.58 0.44
CA PHE A 111 -5.05 8.15 0.66
C PHE A 111 -6.40 7.40 0.66
N PRO A 112 -6.97 7.10 -0.52
CA PRO A 112 -8.16 6.27 -0.64
C PRO A 112 -7.85 4.80 -0.33
N ARG A 113 -8.88 3.99 -0.11
CA ARG A 113 -8.75 2.56 0.23
C ARG A 113 -8.22 1.72 -0.93
N ASN A 114 -8.45 2.17 -2.17
CA ASN A 114 -8.02 1.51 -3.39
C ASN A 114 -8.11 2.45 -4.61
N THR A 115 -7.63 1.98 -5.76
CA THR A 115 -7.62 2.72 -7.02
C THR A 115 -9.03 3.05 -7.55
N THR A 116 -10.01 2.16 -7.41
CA THR A 116 -11.39 2.41 -7.86
C THR A 116 -12.03 3.57 -7.10
N GLU A 117 -11.81 3.64 -5.78
CA GLU A 117 -12.26 4.77 -4.97
C GLU A 117 -11.52 6.06 -5.36
N ALA A 118 -10.21 5.98 -5.60
CA ALA A 118 -9.43 7.13 -6.08
C ALA A 118 -9.99 7.70 -7.40
N MET A 119 -10.28 6.82 -8.36
CA MET A 119 -10.87 7.20 -9.65
C MET A 119 -12.26 7.81 -9.46
N SER A 120 -13.04 7.27 -8.53
CA SER A 120 -14.37 7.80 -8.20
C SER A 120 -14.31 9.21 -7.62
N PHE A 121 -13.30 9.53 -6.80
CA PHE A 121 -13.11 10.90 -6.29
C PHE A 121 -12.87 11.90 -7.42
N VAL A 122 -12.04 11.54 -8.39
CA VAL A 122 -11.78 12.40 -9.56
C VAL A 122 -13.05 12.54 -10.40
N ALA A 123 -13.68 11.43 -10.78
CA ALA A 123 -14.87 11.45 -11.65
C ALA A 123 -16.03 12.25 -11.05
N ASN A 124 -16.27 12.14 -9.74
CA ASN A 124 -17.34 12.89 -9.06
C ASN A 124 -16.92 14.30 -8.62
N GLY A 125 -15.63 14.64 -8.71
CA GLY A 125 -15.10 15.96 -8.36
C GLY A 125 -15.01 16.92 -9.53
N LEU A 126 -15.18 16.44 -10.76
CA LEU A 126 -15.17 17.28 -11.97
C LEU A 126 -16.52 17.97 -12.16
N GLU A 127 -16.49 19.29 -12.38
CA GLU A 127 -17.67 20.08 -12.73
C GLU A 127 -17.90 20.03 -14.25
N LEU A 128 -18.56 18.98 -14.73
CA LEU A 128 -18.88 18.82 -16.16
C LEU A 128 -20.21 19.51 -16.50
N GLY A 129 -20.20 20.32 -17.55
CA GLY A 129 -21.35 21.03 -18.09
C GLY A 129 -21.87 20.46 -19.41
N PRO A 130 -23.01 20.96 -19.90
CA PRO A 130 -23.50 20.63 -21.23
C PRO A 130 -22.47 20.99 -22.31
N GLY A 131 -22.07 20.00 -23.12
CA GLY A 131 -21.10 20.17 -24.20
C GLY A 131 -19.67 19.74 -23.84
N ASP A 132 -19.41 19.34 -22.60
CA ASP A 132 -18.13 18.74 -22.22
C ASP A 132 -18.09 17.25 -22.55
N ASP A 133 -16.94 16.80 -23.08
CA ASP A 133 -16.69 15.41 -23.44
C ASP A 133 -15.65 14.78 -22.51
N VAL A 134 -15.95 13.57 -22.01
CA VAL A 134 -14.98 12.74 -21.30
C VAL A 134 -14.40 11.73 -22.28
N VAL A 135 -13.10 11.86 -22.56
CA VAL A 135 -12.37 10.96 -23.45
C VAL A 135 -11.57 9.96 -22.63
N THR A 136 -11.68 8.68 -22.99
CA THR A 136 -10.96 7.58 -22.34
C THR A 136 -10.50 6.56 -23.38
N THR A 137 -9.71 5.58 -22.95
CA THR A 137 -9.19 4.51 -23.84
C THR A 137 -10.03 3.24 -23.74
N ASP A 138 -9.89 2.36 -24.73
CA ASP A 138 -10.43 0.99 -24.69
C ASP A 138 -9.58 0.02 -23.86
N HIS A 139 -8.50 0.52 -23.25
CA HIS A 139 -7.57 -0.24 -22.42
C HIS A 139 -7.72 0.07 -20.93
N GLU A 140 -8.72 0.86 -20.55
CA GLU A 140 -8.94 1.19 -19.14
C GLU A 140 -9.29 -0.04 -18.31
N HIS A 141 -8.83 -0.02 -17.06
CA HIS A 141 -9.29 -0.97 -16.07
C HIS A 141 -10.77 -0.73 -15.76
N ILE A 142 -11.55 -1.80 -15.55
CA ILE A 142 -13.00 -1.71 -15.29
C ILE A 142 -13.37 -0.77 -14.14
N GLY A 143 -12.52 -0.68 -13.11
CA GLY A 143 -12.70 0.25 -11.99
C GLY A 143 -12.62 1.75 -12.36
N GLY A 144 -12.10 2.10 -13.53
CA GLY A 144 -12.11 3.47 -14.07
C GLY A 144 -13.31 3.75 -14.99
N LEU A 145 -14.07 2.72 -15.39
CA LEU A 145 -15.18 2.83 -16.33
C LEU A 145 -16.56 2.86 -15.64
N ASP A 146 -16.63 2.55 -14.34
CA ASP A 146 -17.88 2.37 -13.59
C ASP A 146 -18.53 3.67 -13.10
N TRP A 147 -18.07 4.85 -13.54
CA TRP A 147 -18.55 6.14 -13.03
C TRP A 147 -19.83 6.65 -13.69
N SER A 148 -20.32 6.04 -14.77
CA SER A 148 -21.46 6.58 -15.50
C SER A 148 -22.79 6.42 -14.73
N PRO A 149 -23.64 7.46 -14.64
CA PRO A 149 -25.02 7.32 -14.19
C PRO A 149 -25.79 6.49 -15.23
N GLY A 150 -25.77 5.16 -15.09
CA GLY A 150 -26.41 4.21 -16.01
C GLY A 150 -25.59 2.98 -16.43
N GLY A 151 -24.34 2.86 -15.98
CA GLY A 151 -23.44 1.76 -16.34
C GLY A 151 -22.95 1.88 -17.78
N TRP A 152 -21.64 2.03 -17.96
CA TRP A 152 -21.02 2.11 -19.28
C TRP A 152 -21.29 0.79 -20.01
N SER A 153 -22.07 0.85 -21.09
CA SER A 153 -22.29 -0.29 -21.97
C SER A 153 -21.38 -0.13 -23.19
N PRO A 154 -20.46 -1.07 -23.46
CA PRO A 154 -19.62 -0.99 -24.64
C PRO A 154 -20.49 -1.02 -25.90
N PRO A 155 -20.08 -0.33 -26.98
CA PRO A 155 -20.80 -0.36 -28.25
C PRO A 155 -20.75 -1.79 -28.82
N GLY A 156 -21.86 -2.52 -28.69
CA GLY A 156 -22.01 -3.92 -29.15
C GLY A 156 -22.51 -4.92 -28.09
N GLY A 157 -22.60 -4.52 -26.82
CA GLY A 157 -23.19 -5.35 -25.77
C GLY A 157 -24.71 -5.34 -25.84
N ALA A 158 -25.30 -6.40 -26.40
CA ALA A 158 -26.74 -6.62 -26.37
C ALA A 158 -27.27 -6.59 -24.92
N ARG A 159 -28.18 -5.67 -24.63
CA ARG A 159 -29.02 -5.72 -23.43
C ARG A 159 -29.77 -7.05 -23.44
N ARG A 160 -29.57 -7.88 -22.41
CA ARG A 160 -30.53 -8.92 -22.02
C ARG A 160 -31.32 -8.42 -20.82
#